data_AF-A0A0F4LE00-F1
#
_entry.id   AF-A0A0F4LE00-F1
#
_cell.length_a   1.000
_cell.length_b   1.000
_cell.length_c   1.000
_cell.angle_alpha   90.00
_cell.angle_beta   90.00
_cell.angle_gamma   90.00
#
_symmetry.space_group_name_H-M   'P 1'
#
loop_
_entity.id
_entity.type
_entity.pdbx_description
1 polymer ?
#
loop_
_entity_poly.entity_id
_entity_poly.type
_entity_poly.pdbx_seq_one_letter_code
_entity_poly.pdbx_strand_id
1 'polypeptide(L)' 'MKTLYDVQQLLEKYGIFVHVGKRIWDIELMALELDNINHSHLIDQHDYLVAKLILRREYEYEERHNKDKHKY' A
#
# COMPACT_ATOMS: atom_id res chain seq x y z
N MET A 1 7.85 -0.42 -10.61
CA MET A 1 7.21 -0.79 -9.34
C MET A 1 6.45 -2.10 -9.53
N LYS A 2 6.72 -3.14 -8.73
CA LYS A 2 6.16 -4.50 -8.90
C LYS A 2 5.67 -5.14 -7.60
N THR A 3 6.18 -4.70 -6.45
CA THR A 3 5.95 -5.33 -5.15
C THR A 3 5.47 -4.31 -4.11
N LEU A 4 4.95 -4.79 -2.97
CA LEU A 4 4.62 -3.94 -1.83
C LEU A 4 5.83 -3.09 -1.38
N TYR A 5 7.02 -3.70 -1.39
CA TYR A 5 8.26 -3.03 -1.03
C TYR A 5 8.62 -1.87 -1.97
N ASP A 6 8.30 -1.99 -3.27
CA ASP A 6 8.49 -0.88 -4.20
C ASP A 6 7.54 0.28 -3.92
N VAL A 7 6.31 0.00 -3.47
CA VAL A 7 5.35 1.04 -3.05
C VAL A 7 5.82 1.69 -1.75
N GLN A 8 6.36 0.91 -0.81
CA GLN A 8 6.96 1.45 0.41
C GLN A 8 8.12 2.39 0.07
N GLN A 9 9.08 1.98 -0.76
CA GLN A 9 10.18 2.84 -1.20
C GLN A 9 9.71 4.10 -1.95
N LEU A 10 8.59 4.01 -2.68
CA LEU A 10 7.96 5.19 -3.29
C LEU A 10 7.52 6.19 -2.22
N LEU A 11 6.81 5.73 -1.18
CA LEU A 11 6.32 6.58 -0.08
C LEU A 11 7.47 7.17 0.76
N GLU A 12 8.55 6.42 0.96
CA GLU A 12 9.74 6.89 1.68
C GLU A 12 10.39 8.12 0.99
N LYS A 13 10.30 8.23 -0.35
CA LYS A 13 10.78 9.42 -1.08
C LYS A 13 9.99 10.69 -0.74
N TYR A 14 8.76 10.55 -0.23
CA TYR A 14 7.92 11.65 0.25
C TYR A 14 8.05 11.83 1.78
N GLY A 15 8.95 11.10 2.45
CA GLY A 15 9.13 11.13 3.89
C GLY A 15 8.03 10.38 4.66
N ILE A 16 7.27 9.51 4.00
CA ILE A 16 6.16 8.77 4.59
C ILE A 16 6.65 7.36 4.96
N PHE A 17 6.62 7.05 6.26
CA PHE A 17 6.99 5.75 6.80
C PHE A 17 5.79 5.14 7.50
N VAL A 18 5.30 4.01 6.97
CA VAL A 18 4.13 3.31 7.50
C VAL A 18 4.58 2.05 8.23
N HIS A 19 4.29 1.98 9.52
CA HIS A 19 4.42 0.76 10.31
C HIS A 19 3.54 0.81 11.56
N VAL A 20 2.37 0.16 11.52
CA VAL A 20 1.39 0.08 12.61
C VAL A 20 1.29 -1.32 13.22
N GLY A 21 2.20 -2.22 12.84
CA GLY A 21 2.37 -3.54 13.43
C GLY A 21 1.51 -4.66 12.83
N LYS A 22 0.51 -4.32 12.00
CA LYS A 22 -0.24 -5.31 11.22
C LYS A 22 -0.16 -4.97 9.74
N ARG A 23 0.30 -5.94 8.93
CA ARG A 23 0.49 -5.77 7.49
C ARG A 23 -0.75 -5.27 6.76
N ILE A 24 -1.94 -5.78 7.09
CA ILE A 24 -3.18 -5.33 6.43
C ILE A 24 -3.45 -3.84 6.68
N TRP A 25 -3.20 -3.37 7.91
CA TRP A 25 -3.35 -1.95 8.26
C TRP A 25 -2.24 -1.09 7.66
N ASP A 26 -1.02 -1.62 7.55
CA ASP A 26 0.06 -0.95 6.82
C ASP A 26 -0.34 -0.72 5.35
N ILE A 27 -0.93 -1.73 4.69
CA ILE A 27 -1.40 -1.62 3.30
C ILE A 27 -2.51 -0.57 3.16
N GLU A 28 -3.47 -0.55 4.09
CA GLU A 28 -4.55 0.45 4.09
C GLU A 28 -4.01 1.88 4.28
N LEU A 29 -3.09 2.07 5.23
CA LEU A 29 -2.51 3.39 5.48
C LEU A 29 -1.62 3.85 4.32
N MET A 30 -0.84 2.94 3.72
CA MET A 30 -0.09 3.25 2.49
C MET A 30 -1.01 3.67 1.35
N ALA A 31 -2.18 3.06 1.21
CA ALA A 31 -3.16 3.45 0.19
C ALA A 31 -3.75 4.85 0.45
N LEU A 32 -4.03 5.20 1.71
CA LEU A 32 -4.49 6.52 2.09
C LEU A 32 -3.44 7.60 1.78
N GLU A 33 -2.19 7.36 2.15
CA GLU A 33 -1.11 8.32 1.91
C GLU A 33 -0.80 8.49 0.42
N LEU A 34 -0.87 7.40 -0.35
CA LEU A 34 -0.75 7.46 -1.80
C LEU A 34 -1.85 8.33 -2.42
N ASP A 35 -3.09 8.24 -1.92
CA ASP A 35 -4.21 9.08 -2.37
C ASP A 35 -3.96 10.56 -2.01
N ASN A 36 -3.39 10.85 -0.83
CA ASN A 36 -3.02 12.22 -0.43
C ASN A 36 -1.97 12.84 -1.36
N ILE A 37 -0.94 12.08 -1.73
CA ILE A 37 0.10 12.54 -2.67
C ILE A 37 -0.52 12.84 -4.04
N ASN A 38 -1.41 11.96 -4.53
CA ASN A 38 -2.10 12.15 -5.80
C ASN A 38 -3.04 13.38 -5.79
N HIS A 39 -3.81 13.60 -4.73
CA HIS A 39 -4.63 14.81 -4.58
C HIS A 39 -3.80 16.10 -4.57
N SER A 40 -2.56 16.01 -4.09
CA SER A 40 -1.60 17.12 -4.08
C SER A 40 -0.91 17.32 -5.43
N HIS A 41 -1.20 16.47 -6.43
CA HIS A 41 -0.58 16.47 -7.76
C HIS A 41 0.95 16.30 -7.73
N LEU A 42 1.47 15.60 -6.71
CA LEU A 42 2.91 15.42 -6.48
C LEU A 42 3.47 14.11 -7.06
N ILE A 43 2.61 13.25 -7.64
CA ILE A 43 2.97 11.96 -8.23
C ILE A 43 2.43 11.86 -9.66
N ASP A 44 3.17 11.16 -10.52
CA ASP A 44 2.70 10.85 -11.87
C ASP A 44 1.51 9.89 -11.85
N GLN A 45 0.55 10.09 -12.76
CA GLN A 45 -0.66 9.28 -12.83
C GLN A 45 -0.36 7.80 -13.07
N HIS A 46 0.66 7.47 -13.87
CA HIS A 46 1.06 6.09 -14.11
C HIS A 46 1.55 5.43 -12.83
N ASP A 47 2.46 6.09 -12.09
CA ASP A 47 3.00 5.57 -10.83
C ASP A 47 1.90 5.41 -9.78
N TYR A 48 1.00 6.38 -9.65
CA TYR A 48 -0.17 6.28 -8.77
C TYR A 48 -1.03 5.05 -9.08
N LEU A 49 -1.40 4.83 -10.34
CA LEU A 49 -2.24 3.70 -10.74
C LEU A 49 -1.54 2.36 -10.49
N VAL A 50 -0.25 2.26 -10.82
CA VAL A 50 0.53 1.04 -10.60
C VAL A 50 0.64 0.74 -9.10
N ALA A 51 0.87 1.75 -8.25
CA ALA A 51 0.94 1.57 -6.81
C ALA A 51 -0.41 1.12 -6.22
N LYS A 52 -1.53 1.73 -6.66
CA LYS A 52 -2.89 1.31 -6.24
C LYS A 52 -3.18 -0.14 -6.59
N LEU A 53 -2.79 -0.60 -7.78
CA LEU A 53 -2.99 -1.99 -8.20
C LEU A 53 -2.20 -2.97 -7.32
N ILE A 54 -0.96 -2.62 -6.98
CA ILE A 54 -0.12 -3.44 -6.11
C ILE A 54 -0.71 -3.50 -4.70
N LEU A 55 -1.05 -2.36 -4.11
CA LEU A 55 -1.65 -2.30 -2.76
C LEU A 55 -2.95 -3.10 -2.69
N ARG A 56 -3.81 -3.00 -3.71
CA ARG A 56 -5.04 -3.80 -3.79
C ARG A 56 -4.77 -5.30 -3.82
N ARG A 57 -3.83 -5.75 -4.67
CA ARG A 57 -3.46 -7.17 -4.77
C ARG A 57 -2.94 -7.70 -3.42
N GLU A 58 -2.10 -6.91 -2.76
CA GLU A 58 -1.49 -7.27 -1.48
C GLU A 58 -2.53 -7.30 -0.35
N TYR A 59 -3.46 -6.36 -0.35
CA TYR A 59 -4.60 -6.35 0.58
C TYR A 59 -5.42 -7.64 0.43
N GLU A 60 -5.83 -7.99 -0.79
CA GLU A 60 -6.63 -9.19 -1.06
C GLU A 60 -5.88 -10.48 -0.66
N TYR A 61 -4.55 -10.50 -0.83
CA TYR A 61 -3.71 -11.62 -0.38
C TYR A 61 -3.71 -11.73 1.16
N GLU A 62 -3.45 -10.63 1.86
CA GLU A 62 -3.38 -10.60 3.32
C GLU A 62 -4.75 -10.86 3.97
N GLU A 63 -5.83 -10.38 3.37
CA GLU A 63 -7.20 -10.62 3.83
C GLU A 63 -7.56 -12.12 3.77
N ARG A 64 -7.23 -12.80 2.65
CA ARG A 64 -7.42 -14.25 2.51
C ARG A 64 -6.60 -15.02 3.54
N HIS A 65 -5.32 -14.66 3.68
CA HIS A 65 -4.42 -15.29 4.65
C HIS A 65 -4.91 -15.14 6.10
N ASN A 66 -5.42 -13.96 6.46
CA ASN A 66 -5.99 -13.74 7.79
C ASN A 66 -7.27 -14.54 8.03
N LYS A 67 -8.14 -14.70 7.02
CA LYS A 67 -9.33 -15.56 7.13
C LYS A 67 -8.97 -17.02 7.40
N ASP A 68 -7.93 -17.53 6.74
CA ASP A 68 -7.46 -18.91 6.94
C ASP A 68 -6.87 -19.14 8.34
N LYS A 69 -6.15 -18.16 8.89
CA LYS A 69 -5.60 -18.23 10.25
C LYS A 69 -6.65 -18.30 11.36
N HIS A 70 -7.82 -17.70 11.16
CA HIS A 70 -8.90 -17.67 12.16
C HIS A 70 -9.85 -18.87 12.04
N LYS A 71 -9.56 -19.82 11.14
CA LYS A 71 -10.41 -20.98 10.86
C LYS A 71 -10.08 -22.22 11.71
N TYR A 72 -9.02 -22.15 12.53
CA TYR A 72 -8.53 -23.24 13.37
C TYR A 72 -8.32 -22.80 14.81
#